data_AF-A0A0C2FYM7-F1
#
_entry.id   AF-A0A0C2FYM7-F1
#
_cell.length_a   1.000
_cell.length_b   1.000
_cell.length_c   1.000
_cell.angle_alpha   90.00
_cell.angle_beta   90.00
_cell.angle_gamma   90.00
#
_symmetry.space_group_name_H-M   'P 1'
#
loop_
_entity.id
_entity.type
_entity.pdbx_description
1 polymer ?
#
loop_
_entity_poly.entity_id
_entity_poly.type
_entity_poly.pdbx_seq_one_letter_code
_entity_poly.pdbx_strand_id
1 'polypeptide(L)'
;MVQAFAFFRRYTHHPSTVMLVSFPGELLMRMLKMMILPLIISSLISGLSQLDAKQSGKMGSLAITYYVLTTVIAVITGIILVLTIHPGDPSIKQDLGEGTEGKKVSTLDTLLDLLRNMFPENIVAATFQQAQTKYITVRPKILKVNDTLHLEMLNNGTLDYVKAALEYNDGINVL
;
A
#
# COMPACT_ATOMS: atom_id res chain seq x y z
N MET A 1 -18.82 -0.05 -31.77
CA MET A 1 -18.68 -0.13 -30.30
C MET A 1 -17.57 0.79 -29.76
N VAL A 2 -16.37 0.82 -30.36
CA VAL A 2 -15.24 1.69 -29.94
C VAL A 2 -15.56 3.19 -30.02
N GLN A 3 -16.35 3.63 -31.00
CA GLN A 3 -16.70 5.06 -31.15
C GLN A 3 -17.70 5.57 -30.09
N ALA A 4 -18.55 4.70 -29.54
CA ALA A 4 -19.48 5.08 -28.46
C ALA A 4 -18.70 5.36 -27.15
N PHE A 5 -17.64 4.60 -26.89
CA PHE A 5 -16.79 4.78 -25.72
C PHE A 5 -15.92 6.05 -25.80
N ALA A 6 -15.42 6.38 -27.00
CA ALA A 6 -14.69 7.62 -27.26
C ALA A 6 -15.56 8.87 -27.13
N PHE A 7 -16.84 8.80 -27.54
CA PHE A 7 -17.81 9.89 -27.39
C PHE A 7 -18.16 10.15 -25.93
N PHE A 8 -18.31 9.09 -25.14
CA PHE A 8 -18.57 9.19 -23.70
C PHE A 8 -17.43 9.89 -22.95
N ARG A 9 -16.18 9.57 -23.29
CA ARG A 9 -14.97 10.20 -22.72
C ARG A 9 -14.83 11.70 -23.02
N ARG A 10 -15.53 12.23 -24.04
CA ARG A 10 -15.51 13.66 -24.40
C ARG A 10 -16.59 14.48 -23.69
N TYR A 11 -17.61 13.84 -23.11
CA TYR A 11 -18.80 14.52 -22.55
C TYR A 11 -18.76 14.72 -21.03
N THR A 12 -17.85 14.07 -20.30
CA THR A 12 -17.83 14.13 -18.83
C THR A 12 -16.96 15.29 -18.32
N HIS A 13 -17.49 16.51 -18.37
CA HIS A 13 -16.85 17.69 -17.75
C HIS A 13 -17.43 18.07 -16.38
N HIS A 14 -18.65 17.61 -16.05
CA HIS A 14 -19.27 17.87 -14.74
C HIS A 14 -18.98 16.72 -13.76
N PRO A 15 -18.42 16.97 -12.56
CA PRO A 15 -18.01 15.94 -11.60
C PRO A 15 -19.17 15.02 -11.16
N SER A 16 -20.39 15.54 -11.13
CA SER A 16 -21.62 14.79 -10.81
C SER A 16 -21.94 13.68 -11.83
N THR A 17 -21.68 13.90 -13.12
CA THR A 17 -21.96 12.92 -14.19
C THR A 17 -20.97 11.76 -14.13
N VAL A 18 -19.71 12.04 -13.80
CA VAL A 18 -18.69 11.01 -13.59
C VAL A 18 -19.10 10.09 -12.44
N MET A 19 -19.52 10.67 -11.30
CA MET A 19 -19.98 9.91 -10.13
C MET A 19 -21.18 9.00 -10.43
N LEU A 20 -22.18 9.52 -11.14
CA LEU A 20 -23.38 8.75 -11.52
C LEU A 20 -23.06 7.55 -12.42
N VAL A 21 -22.07 7.69 -13.29
CA VAL A 21 -21.70 6.64 -14.25
C VAL A 21 -20.73 5.64 -13.63
N SER A 22 -19.87 6.06 -12.69
CA SER A 22 -19.02 5.17 -11.92
C SER A 22 -19.77 4.42 -10.82
N PHE A 23 -20.95 4.88 -10.43
CA PHE A 23 -21.78 4.30 -9.37
C PHE A 23 -21.98 2.76 -9.46
N PRO A 24 -22.38 2.17 -10.61
CA PRO A 24 -22.49 0.71 -10.73
C PRO A 24 -21.15 -0.02 -10.51
N GLY A 25 -20.03 0.58 -10.94
CA GLY A 25 -18.69 0.04 -10.70
C GLY A 25 -18.28 0.12 -9.23
N GLU A 26 -18.63 1.21 -8.54
CA GLU A 26 -18.40 1.37 -7.11
C GLU A 26 -19.18 0.34 -6.29
N LEU A 27 -20.46 0.12 -6.63
CA LEU A 27 -21.30 -0.88 -5.96
C LEU A 27 -20.73 -2.30 -6.15
N LEU A 28 -20.28 -2.63 -7.37
CA LEU A 28 -19.61 -3.91 -7.65
C LEU A 28 -18.37 -4.10 -6.78
N MET A 29 -17.49 -3.10 -6.71
CA MET A 29 -16.27 -3.16 -5.90
C MET A 29 -16.58 -3.35 -4.42
N ARG A 30 -17.62 -2.68 -3.89
CA ARG A 30 -18.07 -2.86 -2.50
C ARG A 30 -18.57 -4.29 -2.25
N MET A 31 -19.34 -4.87 -3.18
CA MET A 31 -19.79 -6.27 -3.07
C MET A 31 -18.64 -7.27 -3.09
N LEU A 32 -17.67 -7.11 -4.01
CA LEU A 32 -16.50 -8.00 -4.10
C LEU A 32 -15.63 -7.92 -2.84
N LYS A 33 -15.39 -6.72 -2.31
CA LYS A 33 -14.62 -6.52 -1.07
C LYS A 33 -15.29 -7.13 0.16
N MET A 34 -16.62 -7.19 0.23
CA MET A 34 -17.32 -7.85 1.34
C MET A 34 -17.20 -9.38 1.26
N MET A 35 -17.16 -9.95 0.06
CA MET A 35 -17.08 -11.41 -0.13
C MET A 35 -15.67 -11.97 0.04
N ILE A 36 -14.62 -11.18 -0.21
CA ILE A 36 -13.24 -11.67 -0.22
C ILE A 36 -12.80 -12.26 1.13
N LEU A 37 -13.12 -11.59 2.24
CA LEU A 37 -12.73 -11.97 3.59
C LEU A 37 -13.30 -13.35 4.00
N PRO A 38 -14.63 -13.59 3.96
CA PRO A 38 -15.18 -14.90 4.33
C PRO A 38 -14.76 -16.02 3.36
N LEU A 39 -14.63 -15.73 2.06
CA LEU A 39 -14.22 -16.72 1.07
C LEU A 39 -12.78 -17.18 1.27
N ILE A 40 -11.83 -16.26 1.53
CA ILE A 40 -10.44 -16.62 1.76
C ILE A 40 -10.32 -17.47 3.02
N ILE A 41 -10.93 -17.06 4.14
CA ILE A 41 -10.81 -17.78 5.42
C ILE A 41 -11.40 -19.19 5.30
N SER A 42 -12.63 -19.32 4.79
CA SER A 42 -13.28 -20.63 4.65
C SER A 42 -12.57 -21.54 3.66
N SER A 43 -12.10 -21.01 2.53
CA SER A 43 -11.36 -21.77 1.52
C SER A 43 -10.01 -22.26 2.04
N LEU A 44 -9.25 -21.42 2.75
CA LEU A 44 -7.97 -21.81 3.32
C LEU A 44 -8.14 -22.87 4.41
N ILE A 45 -9.09 -22.70 5.33
CA ILE A 45 -9.36 -23.68 6.39
C ILE A 45 -9.79 -25.02 5.78
N SER A 46 -10.77 -25.01 4.87
CA SER A 46 -11.27 -26.23 4.23
C SER A 46 -10.18 -26.91 3.39
N GLY A 47 -9.41 -26.14 2.62
CA GLY A 47 -8.33 -26.65 1.80
C GLY A 47 -7.22 -27.29 2.63
N LEU A 48 -6.79 -26.66 3.72
CA LEU A 48 -5.76 -27.21 4.60
C LEU A 48 -6.27 -28.39 5.44
N SER A 49 -7.55 -28.42 5.79
CA SER A 49 -8.14 -29.50 6.60
C SER A 49 -8.19 -30.86 5.89
N GLN A 50 -8.21 -30.86 4.56
CA GLN A 50 -8.31 -32.08 3.74
C GLN A 50 -6.96 -32.76 3.48
N LEU A 51 -5.83 -32.10 3.75
CA LEU A 51 -4.50 -32.61 3.44
C LEU A 51 -3.70 -32.92 4.71
N ASP A 52 -2.98 -34.05 4.71
CA ASP A 52 -2.03 -34.37 5.77
C ASP A 52 -0.88 -33.35 5.82
N ALA A 53 -0.33 -33.07 7.01
CA ALA A 53 0.76 -32.10 7.20
C ALA A 53 1.96 -32.31 6.27
N LYS A 54 2.33 -33.57 6.01
CA LYS A 54 3.44 -33.93 5.11
C LYS A 54 3.12 -33.65 3.64
N GLN A 55 1.87 -33.86 3.22
CA GLN A 55 1.42 -33.61 1.85
C GLN A 55 1.19 -32.11 1.61
N SER A 56 0.55 -31.42 2.57
CA SER A 56 0.38 -29.97 2.60
C SER A 56 1.72 -29.25 2.50
N GLY A 57 2.74 -29.65 3.28
CA GLY A 57 4.07 -29.06 3.22
C GLY A 57 4.75 -29.24 1.86
N LYS A 58 4.64 -30.43 1.25
CA LYS A 58 5.23 -30.69 -0.09
C LYS A 58 4.53 -29.86 -1.18
N MET A 59 3.20 -29.83 -1.19
CA MET A 59 2.43 -29.01 -2.11
C MET A 59 2.71 -27.51 -1.92
N GLY A 60 2.77 -27.04 -0.68
CA GLY A 60 3.12 -25.66 -0.34
C GLY A 60 4.53 -25.28 -0.80
N SER A 61 5.53 -26.14 -0.55
CA SER A 61 6.91 -25.88 -0.99
C SER A 61 7.04 -25.81 -2.51
N LEU A 62 6.30 -26.63 -3.24
CA LEU A 62 6.27 -26.61 -4.70
C LEU A 62 5.61 -25.32 -5.20
N ALA A 63 4.51 -24.91 -4.58
CA ALA A 63 3.81 -23.67 -4.91
C ALA A 63 4.68 -22.43 -4.65
N ILE A 64 5.37 -22.35 -3.52
CA ILE A 64 6.28 -21.24 -3.20
C ILE A 64 7.45 -21.21 -4.20
N THR A 65 8.08 -22.35 -4.46
CA THR A 65 9.20 -22.43 -5.41
C THR A 65 8.77 -22.02 -6.82
N TYR A 66 7.59 -22.48 -7.26
CA TYR A 66 7.00 -22.09 -8.53
C TYR A 66 6.74 -20.58 -8.59
N TYR A 67 6.14 -20.00 -7.56
CA TYR A 67 5.83 -18.57 -7.49
C TYR A 67 7.09 -17.70 -7.58
N VAL A 68 8.13 -18.05 -6.82
CA VAL A 68 9.41 -17.32 -6.84
C VAL A 68 10.06 -17.40 -8.22
N LEU A 69 10.15 -18.60 -8.80
CA LEU A 69 10.78 -18.80 -10.11
C LEU A 69 10.06 -18.00 -11.21
N THR A 70 8.73 -18.08 -11.27
CA THR A 70 7.94 -17.34 -12.26
C THR A 70 8.02 -15.84 -12.04
N THR A 71 8.05 -15.36 -10.80
CA THR A 71 8.21 -13.93 -10.50
C THR A 71 9.55 -13.40 -11.01
N VAL A 72 10.65 -14.14 -10.80
CA VAL A 72 11.97 -13.76 -11.30
C VAL A 72 11.97 -13.69 -12.83
N ILE A 73 11.41 -14.70 -13.51
CA ILE A 73 11.30 -14.71 -14.97
C ILE A 73 10.46 -13.51 -15.46
N ALA A 74 9.31 -13.26 -14.85
CA ALA A 74 8.42 -12.15 -15.21
C ALA A 74 9.09 -10.78 -15.01
N VAL A 75 9.84 -10.59 -13.91
CA VAL A 75 10.59 -9.35 -13.65
C VAL A 75 11.67 -9.14 -14.70
N ILE A 76 12.44 -10.18 -15.05
CA ILE A 76 13.47 -10.10 -16.09
C ILE A 76 12.83 -9.71 -17.43
N THR A 77 11.74 -10.39 -17.83
CA THR A 77 11.02 -10.06 -19.07
C THR A 77 10.44 -8.64 -19.04
N GLY A 78 9.89 -8.19 -17.91
CA GLY A 78 9.37 -6.84 -17.75
C GLY A 78 10.46 -5.77 -17.91
N ILE A 79 11.64 -6.00 -17.32
CA ILE A 79 12.80 -5.11 -17.45
C ILE A 79 13.28 -5.07 -18.90
N ILE A 80 13.39 -6.21 -19.58
CA ILE A 80 13.79 -6.24 -20.99
C ILE A 80 12.78 -5.46 -21.86
N LEU A 81 11.48 -5.66 -21.63
CA LEU A 81 10.43 -5.01 -22.41
C LEU A 81 10.42 -3.49 -22.21
N VAL A 82 10.50 -3.01 -20.96
CA VAL A 82 10.51 -1.57 -20.66
C VAL A 82 11.76 -0.90 -21.20
N LEU A 83 12.92 -1.57 -21.17
CA LEU A 83 14.16 -1.08 -21.75
C LEU A 83 14.22 -1.22 -23.28
N THR A 84 13.33 -1.99 -23.91
CA THR A 84 13.27 -2.08 -25.38
C THR A 84 12.32 -1.03 -25.94
N ILE A 85 11.11 -0.97 -25.39
CA ILE A 85 10.06 -0.05 -25.85
C ILE A 85 10.34 1.38 -25.37
N HIS A 86 11.05 1.54 -24.24
CA HIS A 86 11.25 2.83 -23.56
C HIS A 86 9.94 3.64 -23.48
N PRO A 87 8.90 3.13 -22.81
CA PRO A 87 7.65 3.85 -22.69
C PRO A 87 7.86 5.09 -21.81
N GLY A 88 7.80 6.27 -22.40
CA GLY A 88 7.88 7.56 -21.70
C GLY A 88 8.57 8.62 -22.54
N ASP A 89 8.02 9.83 -22.53
CA ASP A 89 8.61 10.96 -23.23
C ASP A 89 9.69 11.60 -22.33
N PRO A 90 10.98 11.58 -22.69
CA PRO A 90 12.05 12.16 -21.86
C PRO A 90 11.89 13.68 -21.68
N SER A 91 11.12 14.34 -22.56
CA SER A 91 10.83 15.77 -22.49
C SER A 91 9.92 16.16 -21.31
N ILE A 92 9.06 15.24 -20.83
CA ILE A 92 8.13 15.50 -19.72
C ILE A 92 8.87 15.54 -18.35
N LYS A 93 10.12 15.06 -18.30
CA LYS A 93 10.93 15.08 -17.06
C LYS A 93 11.36 16.47 -16.60
N GLN A 94 11.35 17.48 -17.47
CA GLN A 94 11.72 18.85 -17.10
C GLN A 94 10.59 19.64 -16.41
N ASP A 95 9.32 19.27 -16.60
CA ASP A 95 8.16 19.92 -15.99
C ASP A 95 7.68 19.25 -14.69
N LEU A 96 8.29 18.12 -14.34
CA LEU A 96 8.11 17.49 -13.04
C LEU A 96 8.96 18.25 -12.02
N GLY A 97 8.45 19.38 -11.53
CA GLY A 97 9.03 20.10 -10.40
C GLY A 97 9.33 19.14 -9.24
N GLU A 98 10.36 19.47 -8.45
CA GLU A 98 10.89 18.67 -7.33
C GLU A 98 9.75 17.91 -6.62
N GLY A 99 9.61 16.64 -6.98
CA GLY A 99 8.46 15.84 -6.57
C GLY A 99 8.40 15.83 -5.06
N THR A 100 7.29 16.36 -4.52
CA THR A 100 6.90 16.36 -3.09
C THR A 100 7.72 15.37 -2.29
N GLU A 101 8.66 15.87 -1.48
CA GLU A 101 9.55 15.15 -0.56
C GLU A 101 8.95 13.79 -0.21
N GLY A 102 9.33 12.78 -0.99
CA GLY A 102 8.80 11.44 -0.83
C GLY A 102 9.20 10.99 0.55
N LYS A 103 8.21 10.82 1.44
CA LYS A 103 8.33 10.27 2.79
C LYS A 103 9.47 9.25 2.76
N LYS A 104 10.64 9.59 3.35
CA LYS A 104 11.79 8.68 3.43
C LYS A 104 11.45 7.58 4.41
N VAL A 105 10.57 6.67 4.01
CA VAL A 105 10.32 5.42 4.74
C VAL A 105 11.54 4.55 4.47
N SER A 106 12.23 4.11 5.52
CA SER A 106 13.36 3.20 5.32
C SER A 106 12.83 1.89 4.79
N THR A 107 13.52 1.30 3.81
CA THR A 107 13.18 -0.04 3.30
C THR A 107 13.09 -1.04 4.45
N LEU A 108 13.95 -0.92 5.46
CA LEU A 108 13.89 -1.78 6.64
C LEU A 108 12.58 -1.62 7.41
N ASP A 109 12.01 -0.43 7.51
CA ASP A 109 10.72 -0.23 8.20
C ASP A 109 9.60 -0.90 7.43
N THR A 110 9.59 -0.80 6.10
CA THR A 110 8.60 -1.48 5.26
C THR A 110 8.68 -3.00 5.41
N LEU A 111 9.90 -3.55 5.49
CA LEU A 111 10.14 -4.98 5.71
C LEU A 111 9.71 -5.40 7.12
N LEU A 112 10.01 -4.58 8.14
CA LEU A 112 9.56 -4.81 9.51
C LEU A 112 8.03 -4.69 9.64
N ASP A 113 7.40 -3.75 8.93
CA ASP A 113 5.95 -3.59 8.88
C ASP A 113 5.29 -4.77 8.17
N LEU A 114 5.89 -5.31 7.11
CA LEU A 114 5.43 -6.54 6.48
C LEU A 114 5.44 -7.71 7.48
N LEU A 115 6.54 -7.89 8.21
CA LEU A 115 6.64 -8.96 9.23
C LEU A 115 5.67 -8.74 10.39
N ARG A 116 5.46 -7.51 10.84
CA ARG A 116 4.46 -7.17 11.87
C ARG A 116 3.04 -7.46 11.41
N ASN A 117 2.71 -7.14 10.16
CA ASN A 117 1.40 -7.45 9.58
C ASN A 117 1.19 -8.96 9.33
N MET A 118 2.26 -9.75 9.19
CA MET A 118 2.18 -11.22 9.10
C MET A 118 1.74 -11.86 10.43
N PHE A 119 2.10 -11.24 11.56
CA PHE A 119 1.74 -11.69 12.92
C PHE A 119 1.00 -10.58 13.67
N PRO A 120 -0.29 -10.33 13.33
CA PRO A 120 -1.03 -9.25 13.94
C PRO A 120 -1.31 -9.51 15.42
N GLU A 121 -1.35 -8.44 16.22
CA GLU A 121 -1.69 -8.49 17.64
C GLU A 121 -3.16 -8.91 17.87
N ASN A 122 -4.04 -8.65 16.90
CA ASN A 122 -5.45 -9.02 16.94
C ASN A 122 -5.96 -9.41 15.55
N ILE A 123 -6.49 -10.64 15.44
CA ILE A 123 -7.00 -11.20 14.17
C ILE A 123 -8.20 -10.39 13.64
N VAL A 124 -9.10 -9.95 14.52
CA VAL A 124 -10.30 -9.18 14.14
C VAL A 124 -9.92 -7.79 13.67
N ALA A 125 -8.96 -7.14 14.33
CA ALA A 125 -8.47 -5.84 13.88
C ALA A 125 -7.73 -5.97 12.53
N ALA A 126 -6.91 -7.00 12.37
CA ALA A 126 -6.13 -7.24 11.15
C ALA A 126 -6.97 -7.43 9.89
N THR A 127 -8.23 -7.85 10.01
CA THR A 127 -9.11 -7.98 8.86
C THR A 127 -9.64 -6.65 8.32
N PHE A 128 -9.54 -5.56 9.11
CA PHE A 128 -10.00 -4.23 8.74
C PHE A 128 -8.91 -3.17 8.80
N GLN A 129 -7.78 -3.44 9.45
CA GLN A 129 -6.72 -2.47 9.74
C GLN A 129 -5.34 -3.04 9.40
N GLN A 130 -4.45 -2.17 8.91
CA GLN A 130 -3.06 -2.51 8.64
C GLN A 130 -2.13 -1.62 9.48
N ALA A 131 -1.10 -2.23 10.07
CA ALA A 131 -0.08 -1.50 10.82
C ALA A 131 0.92 -0.87 9.85
N GLN A 132 1.17 0.45 10.00
CA GLN A 132 2.17 1.17 9.24
C GLN A 132 3.03 2.04 10.17
N THR A 133 4.35 1.97 9.99
CA THR A 133 5.29 2.86 10.67
C THR A 133 5.25 4.22 9.98
N LYS A 134 4.83 5.25 10.71
CA LYS A 134 4.84 6.64 10.27
C LYS A 134 5.82 7.44 11.11
N TYR A 135 6.66 8.17 10.41
CA TYR A 135 7.58 9.11 11.02
C TYR A 135 6.83 10.39 11.36
N ILE A 136 6.64 10.63 12.65
CA ILE A 136 6.10 11.88 13.17
C ILE A 136 7.23 12.66 13.83
N THR A 137 7.32 13.96 13.55
CA THR A 137 8.19 14.88 14.26
C THR A 137 7.55 15.19 15.61
N VAL A 138 8.19 14.79 16.71
CA VAL A 138 7.67 15.00 18.06
C VAL A 138 8.47 16.12 18.71
N ARG A 139 7.78 17.18 19.11
CA ARG A 139 8.41 18.28 19.88
C ARG A 139 8.73 17.81 21.30
N PRO A 140 9.95 17.97 21.83
CA PRO A 140 10.26 17.62 23.20
C PRO A 140 9.45 18.47 24.19
N LYS A 141 8.84 17.84 25.20
CA LYS A 141 8.34 18.56 26.38
C LYS A 141 9.54 18.96 27.24
N ILE A 142 9.98 20.21 27.14
CA ILE A 142 11.01 20.74 28.01
C ILE A 142 10.40 21.02 29.39
N LEU A 143 10.92 20.37 30.43
CA LEU A 143 10.63 20.70 31.83
C LEU A 143 11.08 22.16 32.04
N LYS A 144 10.23 23.03 32.58
CA LYS A 144 10.48 24.49 32.72
C LYS A 144 11.95 24.80 33.12
N VAL A 145 12.77 25.14 32.13
CA VAL A 145 14.10 25.72 32.32
C VAL A 145 13.94 27.22 32.05
N ASN A 146 14.50 28.06 32.91
CA ASN A 146 14.35 29.52 32.87
C ASN A 146 15.20 30.19 31.77
N ASP A 147 15.65 29.44 30.77
CA ASP A 147 16.53 29.91 29.69
C ASP A 147 15.70 30.21 28.44
N THR A 148 15.74 31.47 28.00
CA THR A 148 15.07 31.98 26.79
C THR A 148 15.56 31.28 25.52
N LEU A 149 16.83 30.85 25.51
CA LEU A 149 17.51 30.20 24.38
C LEU A 149 16.85 28.84 24.02
N HIS A 150 16.44 28.06 25.02
CA HIS A 150 15.76 26.77 24.79
C HIS A 150 14.32 26.94 24.29
N LEU A 151 13.64 28.02 24.70
CA LEU A 151 12.30 28.36 24.20
C LEU A 151 12.35 28.85 22.75
N GLU A 152 13.40 29.60 22.37
CA GLU A 152 13.64 30.01 20.99
C GLU A 152 13.98 28.82 20.08
N MET A 153 14.80 27.87 20.54
CA MET A 153 15.12 26.64 19.79
C MET A 153 13.91 25.71 19.58
N LEU A 154 12.96 25.69 20.53
CA LEU A 154 11.65 25.06 20.39
C LEU A 154 10.76 25.79 19.38
N ASN A 155 10.73 27.12 19.43
CA ASN A 155 9.89 27.92 18.54
C ASN A 155 10.40 27.89 17.08
N ASN A 156 11.72 27.75 16.91
CA ASN A 156 12.39 27.64 15.61
C ASN A 156 12.43 26.20 15.06
N GLY A 157 11.78 25.23 15.72
CA GLY A 157 11.66 23.83 15.27
C GLY A 157 12.95 23.00 15.26
N THR A 158 14.07 23.57 15.71
CA THR A 158 15.40 22.93 15.66
C THR A 158 15.58 21.72 16.59
N LEU A 159 14.67 21.53 17.55
CA LEU A 159 14.66 20.42 18.50
C LEU A 159 13.66 19.30 18.13
N ASP A 160 13.02 19.40 16.97
CA ASP A 160 12.05 18.41 16.53
C ASP A 160 12.78 17.14 16.08
N TYR A 161 12.70 16.07 16.88
CA TYR A 161 13.25 14.77 16.51
C TYR A 161 12.19 13.89 15.87
N VAL A 162 12.60 13.11 14.89
CA VAL A 162 11.75 12.18 14.18
C VAL A 162 11.61 10.91 15.02
N LYS A 163 10.39 10.58 15.44
CA LYS A 163 10.10 9.32 16.13
C LYS A 163 9.25 8.44 15.21
N ALA A 164 9.63 7.17 15.09
CA ALA A 164 8.78 6.15 14.50
C ALA A 164 7.58 5.91 15.43
N ALA A 165 6.37 6.21 14.97
CA ALA A 165 5.12 5.88 15.64
C ALA A 165 4.34 4.87 14.79
N LEU A 166 3.73 3.89 15.46
CA LEU A 166 2.81 2.95 14.82
C LEU A 166 1.45 3.64 14.65
N GLU A 167 0.97 3.72 13.41
CA GLU A 167 -0.38 4.19 13.09
C GLU A 167 -1.13 2.99 12.49
N TYR A 168 -2.29 2.66 13.06
CA TYR A 168 -3.20 1.65 12.50
C TYR A 168 -4.09 2.36 11.50
N ASN A 169 -3.92 2.06 10.21
CA ASN A 169 -4.77 2.63 9.18
C ASN A 169 -6.00 1.75 9.00
N ASP A 170 -7.19 2.36 9.11
CA ASP A 170 -8.47 1.70 8.85
C ASP A 170 -8.63 1.48 7.34
N GLY A 171 -8.54 0.21 6.92
CA GLY A 171 -9.04 -0.24 5.62
C GLY A 171 -8.01 -0.86 4.69
N ILE A 172 -8.55 -1.68 3.77
CA ILE A 172 -7.92 -2.27 2.59
C ILE A 172 -7.55 -1.15 1.59
N ASN A 173 -6.65 -0.25 1.98
CA ASN A 173 -6.23 0.86 1.14
C ASN A 173 -5.19 0.39 0.12
N VAL A 174 -5.65 -0.44 -0.82
CA VAL A 174 -4.96 -0.81 -2.07
C VAL A 174 -5.72 -0.20 -3.26
N LEU A 175 -6.30 1.00 -3.09
CA LEU A 175 -6.74 1.86 -4.18
C LEU A 175 -6.35 3.31 -3.88
#